data_AF-A0A2D4P2S7-F1
#
_entry.id   AF-A0A2D4P2S7-F1
#
_cell.length_a   1.000
_cell.length_b   1.000
_cell.length_c   1.000
_cell.angle_alpha   90.00
_cell.angle_beta   90.00
_cell.angle_gamma   90.00
#
_symmetry.space_group_name_H-M   'P 1'
#
loop_
_entity.id
_entity.type
_entity.pdbx_description
1 polymer ?
#
loop_
_entity_poly.entity_id
_entity_poly.type
_entity_poly.pdbx_seq_one_letter_code
_entity_poly.pdbx_strand_id
1 'polypeptide(L)'
;RHKLSTLVHFPLRGLDMAPHVAKRSRGSKWGPWKQSLTEEGQCTFLYDLYAVCNHHGSLHGGHYTAYCYNSLDGHWYSYDDSTVEPVMEEDISTRGAYILFYQRRNVVSSWPGGSSVRGSTSSSISEHWLTRLSRSSKRESLVSWGST
;
A
#
# COMPACT_ATOMS: atom_id res chain seq x y z
N ARG A 1 27.92 14.63 12.04
CA ARG A 1 26.51 14.14 12.01
C ARG A 1 26.56 12.62 11.88
N HIS A 2 25.70 11.87 12.58
CA HIS A 2 25.64 10.40 12.52
C HIS A 2 24.25 9.95 12.09
N LYS A 3 24.16 8.80 11.40
CA LYS A 3 22.88 8.19 11.04
C LYS A 3 22.22 7.66 12.30
N LEU A 4 20.93 7.95 12.48
CA LEU A 4 20.13 7.33 13.54
C LEU A 4 19.79 5.90 13.11
N SER A 5 20.16 4.93 13.95
CA SER A 5 19.90 3.50 13.75
C SER A 5 18.90 2.93 14.75
N THR A 6 18.12 3.82 15.40
CA THR A 6 17.06 3.46 16.33
C THR A 6 16.01 2.61 15.60
N LEU A 7 15.61 1.49 16.21
CA LEU A 7 14.52 0.67 15.69
C LEU A 7 13.21 1.45 15.81
N VAL A 8 12.50 1.61 14.69
CA VAL A 8 11.15 2.16 14.66
C VAL A 8 10.18 1.02 14.44
N HIS A 9 9.30 0.78 15.40
CA HIS A 9 8.21 -0.17 15.22
C HIS A 9 7.11 0.46 14.36
N PHE A 10 6.64 -0.27 13.36
CA PHE A 10 5.56 0.15 12.48
C PHE A 10 4.62 -1.03 12.20
N PRO A 11 3.29 -0.78 12.11
CA PRO A 11 2.32 -1.84 11.86
C PRO A 11 2.29 -2.22 10.38
N LEU A 12 2.41 -3.50 10.05
CA LEU A 12 2.35 -3.94 8.65
C LEU A 12 0.93 -3.85 8.08
N ARG A 13 -0.08 -3.89 8.95
CA ARG A 13 -1.49 -3.81 8.57
C ARG A 13 -2.24 -2.89 9.51
N GLY A 14 -3.24 -2.19 8.96
CA GLY A 14 -4.19 -1.41 9.76
C GLY A 14 -3.59 -0.19 10.44
N LEU A 15 -2.63 0.49 9.82
CA LEU A 15 -2.17 1.80 10.27
C LEU A 15 -3.34 2.78 10.21
N ASP A 16 -3.85 3.21 11.37
CA ASP A 16 -4.94 4.19 11.46
C ASP A 16 -4.39 5.61 11.41
N MET A 17 -4.63 6.27 10.28
CA MET A 17 -4.25 7.67 10.09
C MET A 17 -5.34 8.65 10.53
N ALA A 18 -6.53 8.19 10.93
CA ALA A 18 -7.66 9.06 11.28
C ALA A 18 -7.33 10.12 12.36
N PRO A 19 -6.57 9.81 13.43
CA PRO A 19 -6.20 10.80 14.44
C PRO A 19 -5.34 11.96 13.89
N HIS A 20 -4.65 11.74 12.78
CA HIS A 20 -3.73 12.69 12.16
C HIS A 20 -4.37 13.48 11.01
N VAL A 21 -5.61 13.15 10.62
CA VAL A 21 -6.33 13.87 9.57
C VAL A 21 -6.93 15.15 10.16
N ALA A 22 -6.69 16.28 9.51
CA ALA A 22 -7.29 17.55 9.90
C ALA A 22 -8.82 17.42 9.93
N LYS A 23 -9.41 17.64 11.11
CA LYS A 23 -10.86 17.71 11.26
C LYS A 23 -11.33 18.95 10.51
N ARG A 24 -11.97 18.77 9.36
CA ARG A 24 -12.69 19.86 8.73
C ARG A 24 -13.80 20.23 9.70
N SER A 25 -13.70 21.40 10.34
CA SER A 25 -14.85 21.99 11.03
C SER A 25 -16.02 21.92 10.07
N ARG A 26 -17.00 21.05 10.36
CA ARG A 26 -18.32 21.20 9.78
C ARG A 26 -18.74 22.58 10.24
N GLY A 27 -18.68 23.55 9.33
CA GLY A 27 -19.11 24.92 9.57
C GLY A 27 -20.44 24.91 10.32
N SER A 28 -20.56 25.85 11.24
CA SER A 28 -21.65 26.12 12.17
C SER A 28 -22.96 25.37 11.94
N LYS A 29 -23.36 24.68 13.02
CA LYS A 29 -24.55 23.86 13.25
C LYS A 29 -25.87 24.67 13.24
N TRP A 30 -26.33 25.18 12.10
CA TRP A 30 -27.66 25.80 12.03
C TRP A 30 -28.44 25.29 10.81
N GLY A 31 -29.29 24.27 11.03
CA GLY A 31 -30.23 23.77 10.03
C GLY A 31 -30.83 22.40 10.41
N PRO A 32 -32.16 22.29 10.63
CA PRO A 32 -32.83 21.07 11.11
C PRO A 32 -32.93 19.93 10.08
N TRP A 33 -32.40 20.10 8.86
CA TRP A 33 -32.57 19.16 7.75
C TRP A 33 -31.37 18.23 7.51
N LYS A 34 -30.28 18.36 8.28
CA LYS A 34 -29.10 17.52 8.08
C LYS A 34 -29.17 16.31 9.00
N GLN A 35 -29.74 15.24 8.46
CA GLN A 35 -29.71 13.89 9.01
C GLN A 35 -28.35 13.64 9.65
N SER A 36 -28.35 13.26 10.92
CA SER A 36 -27.18 12.69 11.58
C SER A 36 -26.77 11.49 10.75
N LEU A 37 -25.87 11.70 9.79
CA LEU A 37 -25.13 10.64 9.15
C LEU A 37 -24.43 9.96 10.32
N THR A 38 -25.01 8.85 10.73
CA THR A 38 -24.49 7.95 11.74
C THR A 38 -23.00 7.75 11.48
N GLU A 39 -22.23 7.65 12.55
CA GLU A 39 -20.78 7.42 12.53
C GLU A 39 -20.39 6.07 11.89
N GLU A 40 -21.34 5.39 11.24
CA GLU A 40 -21.24 4.10 10.56
C GLU A 40 -20.63 4.21 9.15
N GLY A 41 -20.44 5.42 8.63
CA GLY A 41 -19.85 5.68 7.31
C GLY A 41 -18.46 6.33 7.36
N GLN A 42 -17.74 6.27 8.50
CA GLN A 42 -16.39 6.82 8.55
C GLN A 42 -15.51 6.07 7.54
N CYS A 43 -15.08 6.79 6.51
CA CYS A 43 -14.04 6.30 5.60
C CYS A 43 -12.84 5.93 6.45
N THR A 44 -12.65 4.65 6.72
CA THR A 44 -11.53 4.19 7.52
C THR A 44 -10.25 4.68 6.84
N PHE A 45 -9.44 5.44 7.56
CA PHE A 45 -8.13 5.89 7.10
C PHE A 45 -7.10 4.81 7.45
N LEU A 46 -7.46 3.55 7.17
CA LEU A 46 -6.64 2.39 7.42
C LEU A 46 -5.75 2.14 6.22
N TYR A 47 -4.48 1.90 6.50
CA TYR A 47 -3.48 1.60 5.51
C TYR A 47 -2.75 0.30 5.84
N ASP A 48 -2.38 -0.43 4.80
CA ASP A 48 -1.51 -1.60 4.90
C ASP A 48 -0.17 -1.28 4.24
N LEU A 49 0.91 -1.71 4.87
CA LEU A 49 2.26 -1.60 4.34
C LEU A 49 2.39 -2.57 3.17
N TYR A 50 2.95 -2.11 2.06
CA TYR A 50 3.21 -2.97 0.89
C TYR A 50 4.65 -2.89 0.39
N ALA A 51 5.43 -1.90 0.84
CA ALA A 51 6.87 -1.89 0.59
C ALA A 51 7.65 -1.14 1.68
N VAL A 52 8.90 -1.54 1.88
CA VAL A 52 9.90 -0.90 2.73
C VAL A 52 11.16 -0.69 1.92
N CYS A 53 11.65 0.54 1.85
CA CYS A 53 13.00 0.82 1.40
C CYS A 53 13.93 0.83 2.61
N ASN A 54 14.90 -0.08 2.60
CA ASN A 54 15.92 -0.20 3.62
C ASN A 54 17.17 0.55 3.19
N HIS A 55 17.86 1.18 4.13
CA HIS A 55 19.17 1.79 3.92
C HIS A 55 20.18 1.17 4.87
N HIS A 56 21.26 0.63 4.32
CA HIS A 56 22.40 0.09 5.05
C HIS A 56 23.60 1.02 4.86
N GLY A 57 24.37 1.29 5.92
CA GLY A 57 25.52 2.20 5.84
C GLY A 57 25.29 3.54 6.56
N SER A 58 26.05 4.56 6.17
CA SER A 58 26.20 5.84 6.88
C SER A 58 25.45 6.99 6.20
N LEU A 59 25.55 8.21 6.74
CA LEU A 59 24.98 9.39 6.07
C LEU A 59 25.73 9.78 4.79
N HIS A 60 26.98 9.37 4.62
CA HIS A 60 27.82 9.74 3.47
C HIS A 60 27.75 8.73 2.33
N GLY A 61 27.02 7.63 2.52
CA GLY A 61 26.95 6.55 1.56
C GLY A 61 26.48 5.26 2.20
N GLY A 62 25.88 4.41 1.37
CA GLY A 62 25.26 3.18 1.79
C GLY A 62 24.63 2.44 0.61
N HIS A 63 23.92 1.37 0.94
CA HIS A 63 23.22 0.51 0.00
C HIS A 63 21.72 0.51 0.28
N TYR A 64 20.92 0.52 -0.77
CA TYR A 64 19.46 0.51 -0.67
C TYR A 64 18.93 -0.83 -1.16
N THR A 65 18.08 -1.44 -0.35
CA THR A 65 17.37 -2.69 -0.68
C THR A 65 15.88 -2.48 -0.43
N ALA A 66 15.02 -3.34 -0.98
CA ALA A 66 13.59 -3.21 -0.79
C ALA A 66 12.96 -4.50 -0.28
N TYR A 67 12.03 -4.40 0.68
CA TYR A 67 11.05 -5.45 0.95
C TYR A 67 9.74 -5.06 0.29
N CYS A 68 9.18 -5.91 -0.57
CA CYS A 68 7.90 -5.65 -1.21
C CYS A 68 6.94 -6.81 -1.02
N TYR A 69 5.68 -6.49 -0.75
CA TYR A 69 4.59 -7.44 -0.68
C TYR A 69 4.06 -7.73 -2.08
N ASN A 70 4.10 -8.99 -2.49
CA ASN A 70 3.45 -9.43 -3.71
C ASN A 70 2.00 -9.79 -3.42
N SER A 71 1.07 -8.94 -3.86
CA SER A 71 -0.36 -9.20 -3.62
C SER A 71 -0.94 -10.36 -4.42
N LEU A 72 -0.19 -10.93 -5.39
CA LEU A 72 -0.65 -12.06 -6.20
C LEU A 72 -0.52 -13.39 -5.47
N ASP A 73 0.57 -13.58 -4.71
CA ASP A 73 0.83 -14.80 -3.94
C ASP A 73 0.70 -14.59 -2.42
N GLY A 74 0.64 -13.34 -1.95
CA GLY A 74 0.51 -13.00 -0.55
C GLY A 74 1.82 -13.09 0.26
N HIS A 75 2.98 -13.07 -0.41
CA HIS A 75 4.29 -13.19 0.23
C HIS A 75 5.10 -11.91 0.13
N TRP A 76 6.07 -11.77 1.05
CA TRP A 76 7.06 -10.71 1.01
C TRP A 76 8.35 -11.20 0.37
N TYR A 77 9.00 -10.30 -0.36
CA TYR A 77 10.27 -10.56 -1.01
C TYR A 77 11.26 -9.44 -0.73
N SER A 78 12.50 -9.82 -0.52
CA SER A 78 13.66 -8.94 -0.49
C SER A 78 14.26 -8.80 -1.88
N TYR A 79 14.44 -7.56 -2.31
CA TYR A 79 15.07 -7.17 -3.55
C TYR A 79 16.38 -6.48 -3.23
N ASP A 80 17.47 -7.13 -3.62
CA ASP A 80 18.84 -6.64 -3.51
C ASP A 80 19.50 -6.70 -4.89
N ASP A 81 19.40 -5.58 -5.61
CA ASP A 81 19.82 -5.42 -7.01
C ASP A 81 19.27 -6.54 -7.92
N SER A 82 20.11 -7.50 -8.31
CA SER A 82 19.74 -8.63 -9.17
C SER A 82 19.15 -9.83 -8.41
N THR A 83 19.10 -9.76 -7.09
CA THR A 83 18.74 -10.88 -6.21
C THR A 83 17.36 -10.68 -5.64
N VAL A 84 16.53 -11.73 -5.67
CA VAL A 84 15.19 -11.73 -5.10
C VAL A 84 15.04 -12.95 -4.21
N GLU A 85 14.77 -12.72 -2.93
CA GLU A 85 14.62 -13.79 -1.93
C GLU A 85 13.31 -13.63 -1.16
N PRO A 86 12.62 -14.72 -0.79
CA PRO A 86 11.46 -14.63 0.10
C PRO A 86 11.90 -14.15 1.50
N VAL A 87 11.05 -13.36 2.16
CA VAL A 87 11.25 -12.91 3.53
C VAL A 87 9.96 -13.08 4.34
N MET A 88 10.10 -13.44 5.62
CA MET A 88 8.96 -13.62 6.51
C MET A 88 8.44 -12.28 7.01
N GLU A 89 7.16 -12.24 7.39
CA GLU A 89 6.47 -11.02 7.79
C GLU A 89 7.12 -10.39 9.04
N GLU A 90 7.57 -11.24 9.97
CA GLU A 90 8.29 -10.89 11.20
C GLU A 90 9.65 -10.21 10.97
N ASP A 91 10.29 -10.45 9.83
CA ASP A 91 11.64 -9.96 9.53
C ASP A 91 11.64 -8.60 8.81
N ILE A 92 10.46 -8.07 8.46
CA ILE A 92 10.33 -6.80 7.72
C ILE A 92 10.71 -5.60 8.59
N SER A 93 10.42 -5.67 9.90
CA SER A 93 10.68 -4.55 10.82
C SER A 93 12.13 -4.56 11.29
N THR A 94 12.99 -3.86 10.54
CA THR A 94 14.43 -3.78 10.84
C THR A 94 14.86 -2.35 11.17
N ARG A 95 16.06 -2.21 11.77
CA ARG A 95 16.73 -0.90 11.94
C ARG A 95 17.14 -0.25 10.61
N GLY A 96 17.09 -1.00 9.51
CA GLY A 96 17.39 -0.51 8.18
C GLY A 96 16.21 0.20 7.52
N ALA A 97 14.98 0.00 8.01
CA ALA A 97 13.78 0.59 7.44
C ALA A 97 13.88 2.12 7.40
N TYR A 98 13.84 2.69 6.20
CA TYR A 98 14.04 4.12 5.97
C TYR A 98 12.82 4.79 5.35
N ILE A 99 12.23 4.21 4.30
CA ILE A 99 11.00 4.72 3.68
C ILE A 99 9.95 3.61 3.72
N LEU A 100 8.76 3.93 4.23
CA LEU A 100 7.64 3.01 4.34
C LEU A 100 6.56 3.41 3.34
N PHE A 101 6.09 2.45 2.54
CA PHE A 101 5.02 2.66 1.57
C PHE A 101 3.74 1.98 2.02
N TYR A 102 2.73 2.79 2.28
CA TYR A 102 1.43 2.38 2.77
C TYR A 102 0.36 2.61 1.71
N GLN A 103 -0.49 1.60 1.49
CA GLN A 103 -1.64 1.68 0.62
C GLN A 103 -2.91 1.76 1.45
N ARG A 104 -3.80 2.71 1.13
CA ARG A 104 -5.09 2.83 1.80
C ARG A 104 -5.96 1.62 1.48
N ARG A 105 -6.60 1.04 2.49
CA ARG A 105 -7.66 0.04 2.28
C ARG A 105 -8.83 0.71 1.55
N ASN A 106 -9.22 0.17 0.40
CA ASN A 106 -10.43 0.62 -0.28
C ASN A 106 -11.63 0.27 0.61
N VAL A 107 -12.26 1.28 1.21
CA VAL A 107 -13.60 1.12 1.78
C VAL A 107 -14.54 1.00 0.59
N VAL A 108 -14.82 -0.23 0.17
CA VAL A 108 -16.01 -0.46 -0.65
C VAL A 108 -17.18 -0.08 0.24
N SER A 109 -17.67 1.15 0.10
CA SER A 109 -18.96 1.52 0.68
C SER A 109 -19.97 0.57 0.06
N SER A 110 -20.42 -0.41 0.84
CA SER A 110 -21.53 -1.27 0.50
C SER A 110 -22.80 -0.43 0.45
N TRP A 111 -23.01 0.28 -0.65
CA TRP A 111 -24.25 0.98 -0.96
C TRP A 111 -24.90 0.32 -2.18
N PRO A 112 -26.10 -0.27 -2.04
CA PRO A 112 -26.90 -0.67 -3.18
C PRO A 112 -27.64 0.57 -3.71
N GLY A 113 -27.05 1.30 -4.65
CA GLY A 113 -27.73 2.43 -5.31
C GLY A 113 -26.76 3.53 -5.74
N GLY A 114 -26.69 3.78 -7.04
CA GLY A 114 -25.67 4.61 -7.66
C GLY A 114 -25.80 6.14 -7.49
N SER A 115 -24.87 6.82 -8.16
CA SER A 115 -24.69 8.28 -8.30
C SER A 115 -24.06 8.94 -7.06
N SER A 116 -22.96 9.69 -7.11
CA SER A 116 -22.47 10.59 -8.16
C SER A 116 -20.97 10.88 -7.95
N VAL A 117 -20.30 11.07 -9.08
CA VAL A 117 -19.04 11.81 -9.29
C VAL A 117 -18.66 12.78 -8.17
N ARG A 118 -17.68 12.39 -7.33
CA ARG A 118 -16.74 13.34 -6.73
C ARG A 118 -15.40 12.68 -6.48
N GLY A 119 -14.49 12.85 -7.44
CA GLY A 119 -13.06 12.56 -7.27
C GLY A 119 -12.76 11.12 -6.88
N SER A 120 -13.36 10.16 -7.58
CA SER A 120 -12.92 8.77 -7.49
C SER A 120 -11.55 8.65 -8.16
N THR A 121 -10.46 8.78 -7.40
CA THR A 121 -9.27 7.95 -7.66
C THR A 121 -9.55 6.55 -7.13
N SER A 122 -10.74 6.01 -7.46
CA SER A 122 -10.99 4.59 -7.37
C SER A 122 -10.24 4.03 -8.56
N SER A 123 -9.00 3.60 -8.33
CA SER A 123 -8.37 2.65 -9.23
C SER A 123 -9.25 1.40 -9.18
N SER A 124 -10.23 1.38 -10.09
CA SER A 124 -10.90 0.17 -10.52
C SER A 124 -9.86 -0.94 -10.58
N ILE A 125 -10.16 -2.13 -10.08
CA ILE A 125 -9.21 -3.26 -10.01
C ILE A 125 -8.57 -3.54 -11.38
N SER A 126 -9.26 -3.14 -12.45
CA SER A 126 -8.86 -3.21 -13.85
C SER A 126 -7.69 -2.28 -14.23
N GLU A 127 -7.41 -1.22 -13.46
CA GLU A 127 -6.33 -0.23 -13.69
C GLU A 127 -5.13 -0.41 -12.75
N HIS A 128 -5.10 -1.48 -11.94
CA HIS A 128 -3.93 -1.81 -11.16
C HIS A 128 -2.86 -2.44 -12.07
N TRP A 129 -1.62 -1.94 -12.04
CA TRP A 129 -0.52 -2.40 -12.90
C TRP A 129 -0.25 -3.91 -12.75
N LEU A 130 -0.47 -4.50 -11.57
CA LEU A 130 -0.37 -5.94 -11.35
C LEU A 130 -1.31 -6.76 -12.25
N THR A 131 -2.52 -6.26 -12.50
CA THR A 131 -3.50 -6.92 -13.36
C THR A 131 -3.06 -6.93 -14.83
N ARG A 132 -2.27 -5.93 -15.25
CA ARG A 132 -1.69 -5.87 -16.59
C ARG A 132 -0.56 -6.88 -16.77
N LEU A 133 0.27 -7.10 -15.76
CA LEU A 133 1.34 -8.10 -15.80
C LEU A 133 0.81 -9.53 -15.89
N SER A 134 -0.24 -9.87 -15.13
CA SER A 134 -0.89 -11.19 -15.18
C SER A 134 -1.46 -11.55 -16.57
N ARG A 135 -1.95 -10.54 -17.33
CA ARG A 135 -2.45 -10.76 -18.70
C ARG A 135 -1.34 -11.04 -19.72
N SER A 136 -0.11 -10.60 -19.47
CA SER A 136 1.02 -10.83 -20.38
C SER A 136 1.49 -12.28 -20.34
N SER A 137 1.49 -12.91 -19.16
CA SER A 137 1.98 -14.28 -18.98
C SER A 137 1.18 -15.34 -19.77
N LYS A 138 -0.09 -15.08 -20.10
CA LYS A 138 -0.91 -16.01 -20.91
C LYS A 138 -0.69 -15.94 -22.43
N ARG A 139 0.17 -15.05 -22.95
CA ARG A 139 0.36 -14.88 -24.40
C ARG A 139 1.59 -15.57 -25.00
N GLU A 140 2.50 -16.13 -24.19
CA GLU A 140 3.78 -16.66 -24.71
C GLU A 140 3.87 -18.19 -24.81
N SER A 141 2.77 -18.95 -24.67
CA SER A 141 2.81 -20.43 -24.71
C SER A 141 2.55 -21.07 -26.08
N LEU A 142 2.75 -20.37 -27.20
CA LEU A 142 2.59 -20.94 -28.55
C LEU A 142 3.78 -20.55 -29.45
N VAL A 143 4.92 -21.19 -29.22
CA VAL A 143 5.93 -21.40 -30.27
C VAL A 143 6.55 -22.78 -30.04
N SER A 144 5.89 -23.79 -30.61
CA SER A 144 6.39 -25.15 -30.74
C SER A 144 7.63 -25.19 -31.64
N TRP A 145 8.67 -25.84 -31.15
CA TRP A 145 9.87 -26.20 -31.89
C TRP A 145 9.52 -27.01 -33.15
N GLY A 146 10.16 -26.67 -34.27
CA GLY A 146 10.16 -27.48 -35.49
C GLY A 146 11.56 -27.48 -36.09
N SER A 147 12.22 -28.63 -36.04
CA SER A 147 13.50 -28.92 -36.70
C SER A 147 13.41 -28.82 -38.21
N THR A 148 14.48 -28.36 -38.85
CA THR A 148 15.14 -29.02 -39.99
C THR A 148 16.60 -28.60 -39.99
#